data_AF-A0A933I6J9-F1
#
_entry.id   AF-A0A933I6J9-F1
#
_cell.length_a   1.000
_cell.length_b   1.000
_cell.length_c   1.000
_cell.angle_alpha   90.00
_cell.angle_beta   90.00
_cell.angle_gamma   90.00
#
_symmetry.space_group_name_H-M   'P 1'
#
loop_
_entity.id
_entity.type
_entity.pdbx_description
1 polymer ?
#
loop_
_entity_poly.entity_id
_entity_poly.type
_entity_poly.pdbx_seq_one_letter_code
_entity_poly.pdbx_strand_id
1 'polypeptide(L)'
;MNAILSLIAVIALILIALLGVKTANLHSLFGIAVPYAAMAIFLIGVISRVLKWGRSPVPFCIPTTCGQQKSLPWIKQSKLDNPSTTSGVIGRMLLEVLLFRSLFSNTAFELRNGPKVAYGSTRWLWLGGLAFHWSFLVVLIRHLRLFTEPVPACLSSLEVLDGFLQIGAPGLLLSGVVLLLAVTYLFLRRVLIPEVRYISLAADYFPLFLILSIALSGIIMRYFTKVDIVGVKALTLGLVSFNAVIPEGISVVFYIHLFLVSALLAYIPFSKIMHLGGVLLSPTRNMPNNSRMERHINPWNYPVHVHTYEEYENDFREKMKSAGIPVEKE
;
A
#
# COMPACT_ATOMS: atom_id res chain seq x y z
N MET A 1 12.14 19.45 12.92
CA MET A 1 13.12 18.44 13.37
C MET A 1 12.93 17.09 12.68
N ASN A 2 11.73 16.49 12.71
CA ASN A 2 11.46 15.16 12.13
C ASN A 2 11.90 14.99 10.66
N ALA A 3 11.56 15.94 9.77
CA ALA A 3 11.94 15.87 8.36
C ALA A 3 13.46 15.90 8.15
N ILE A 4 14.18 16.71 8.94
CA ILE A 4 15.65 16.82 8.87
C ILE A 4 16.30 15.51 9.30
N LEU A 5 15.80 14.90 10.39
CA LEU A 5 16.29 13.59 10.85
C LEU A 5 16.12 12.51 9.78
N SER A 6 14.95 12.46 9.14
CA SER A 6 14.70 11.52 8.04
C SER A 6 15.56 11.77 6.81
N LEU A 7 15.84 13.04 6.49
CA LEU A 7 16.75 13.41 5.41
C LEU A 7 18.18 12.98 5.71
N ILE A 8 18.67 13.25 6.92
CA ILE A 8 20.00 12.83 7.38
C ILE A 8 20.13 11.30 7.31
N ALA A 9 19.11 10.57 7.74
CA ALA A 9 19.12 9.10 7.65
C ALA A 9 19.29 8.59 6.21
N VAL A 10 18.58 9.19 5.25
CA VAL A 10 18.69 8.80 3.83
C VAL A 10 20.03 9.21 3.23
N ILE A 11 20.54 10.40 3.57
CA ILE A 11 21.89 10.83 3.17
C ILE A 11 22.95 9.87 3.75
N ALA A 12 22.81 9.45 5.01
CA ALA A 12 23.71 8.48 5.61
C ALA A 12 23.69 7.15 4.85
N LEU A 13 22.52 6.64 4.44
CA LEU A 13 22.43 5.43 3.60
C LEU A 13 23.16 5.59 2.26
N ILE A 14 23.01 6.75 1.61
CA ILE A 14 23.72 7.06 0.36
C ILE A 14 25.23 7.08 0.59
N LEU A 15 25.70 7.74 1.65
CA LEU A 15 27.11 7.83 2.00
C LEU A 15 27.71 6.47 2.35
N ILE A 16 26.97 5.61 3.07
CA ILE A 16 27.39 4.24 3.38
C ILE A 16 27.63 3.45 2.10
N ALA A 17 26.71 3.50 1.14
CA ALA A 17 26.88 2.81 -0.14
C ALA A 17 28.03 3.42 -0.97
N LEU A 18 28.11 4.76 -1.01
CA LEU A 18 29.16 5.46 -1.75
C LEU A 18 30.56 5.11 -1.22
N LEU A 19 30.78 5.21 0.09
CA LEU A 19 32.07 4.91 0.72
C LEU A 19 32.36 3.40 0.67
N GLY A 20 31.39 2.56 1.01
CA GLY A 20 31.57 1.11 1.01
C GLY A 20 32.00 0.56 -0.35
N VAL A 21 31.46 1.10 -1.43
CA VAL A 21 31.79 0.66 -2.79
C VAL A 21 33.02 1.38 -3.33
N LYS A 22 33.09 2.71 -3.23
CA LYS A 22 34.17 3.49 -3.86
C LYS A 22 35.50 3.39 -3.13
N THR A 23 35.49 3.37 -1.79
CA THR A 23 36.73 3.40 -1.00
C THR A 23 37.11 2.03 -0.46
N ALA A 24 36.13 1.21 -0.09
CA ALA A 24 36.36 -0.10 0.52
C ALA A 24 36.21 -1.29 -0.45
N ASN A 25 35.85 -1.05 -1.72
CA ASN A 25 35.66 -2.07 -2.76
C ASN A 25 34.71 -3.23 -2.34
N LEU A 26 33.71 -2.95 -1.50
CA LEU A 26 32.78 -3.95 -0.94
C LEU A 26 31.67 -4.34 -1.93
N HIS A 27 32.00 -4.57 -3.19
CA HIS A 27 31.03 -4.87 -4.25
C HIS A 27 30.16 -6.09 -3.93
N SER A 28 30.73 -7.15 -3.35
CA SER A 28 29.99 -8.38 -2.99
C SER A 28 28.99 -8.15 -1.86
N LEU A 29 29.33 -7.29 -0.90
CA LEU A 29 28.43 -6.96 0.20
C LEU A 29 27.19 -6.25 -0.34
N PHE A 30 27.38 -5.17 -1.11
CA PHE A 30 26.27 -4.36 -1.62
C PHE A 30 25.53 -4.97 -2.81
N GLY A 31 26.22 -5.79 -3.62
CA GLY A 31 25.64 -6.43 -4.80
C GLY A 31 24.97 -7.78 -4.55
N ILE A 32 25.35 -8.50 -3.49
CA ILE A 32 24.88 -9.86 -3.23
C ILE A 32 24.29 -10.00 -1.82
N ALA A 33 25.10 -9.80 -0.78
CA ALA A 33 24.69 -10.09 0.59
C ALA A 33 23.55 -9.19 1.08
N VAL A 34 23.63 -7.88 0.84
CA VAL A 34 22.58 -6.91 1.23
C VAL A 34 21.25 -7.21 0.52
N PRO A 35 21.19 -7.39 -0.82
CA PRO A 35 19.95 -7.76 -1.49
C PRO A 35 19.30 -9.02 -0.93
N TYR A 36 20.07 -10.09 -0.67
CA TYR A 36 19.53 -11.30 -0.07
C TYR A 36 19.01 -11.07 1.36
N ALA A 37 19.76 -10.36 2.19
CA ALA A 37 19.33 -10.03 3.55
C ALA A 37 18.05 -9.19 3.54
N ALA A 38 17.97 -8.19 2.65
CA ALA A 38 16.78 -7.36 2.48
C ALA A 38 15.58 -8.18 2.02
N MET A 39 15.76 -9.09 1.07
CA MET A 39 14.70 -9.99 0.60
C MET A 39 14.21 -10.91 1.72
N ALA A 40 15.13 -11.51 2.49
CA ALA A 40 14.77 -12.36 3.62
C ALA A 40 13.98 -11.59 4.69
N ILE A 41 14.45 -10.40 5.09
CA ILE A 41 13.75 -9.53 6.04
C ILE A 41 12.37 -9.14 5.51
N PHE A 42 12.27 -8.78 4.23
CA PHE A 42 11.01 -8.44 3.57
C PHE A 42 10.02 -9.60 3.63
N LEU A 43 10.40 -10.79 3.16
CA LEU A 43 9.52 -11.96 3.11
C LEU A 43 9.07 -12.39 4.52
N ILE A 44 10.02 -12.57 5.44
CA ILE A 44 9.72 -12.97 6.82
C ILE A 44 8.83 -11.92 7.50
N GLY A 45 9.15 -10.64 7.33
CA GLY A 45 8.40 -9.54 7.91
C GLY A 45 6.97 -9.45 7.35
N VAL A 46 6.78 -9.59 6.05
CA VAL A 46 5.46 -9.58 5.40
C VAL A 46 4.63 -10.78 5.87
N ILE A 47 5.19 -11.99 5.85
CA ILE A 47 4.51 -13.20 6.34
C ILE A 47 4.09 -13.02 7.79
N SER A 48 4.99 -12.56 8.65
CA SER A 48 4.71 -12.33 10.07
C SER A 48 3.57 -11.32 10.30
N ARG A 49 3.53 -10.24 9.50
CA ARG A 49 2.46 -9.24 9.55
C ARG A 49 1.12 -9.81 9.10
N VAL A 50 1.09 -10.52 7.96
CA VAL A 50 -0.13 -11.13 7.42
C VAL A 50 -0.68 -12.17 8.40
N LEU A 51 0.16 -13.03 8.97
CA LEU A 51 -0.26 -13.99 9.99
C LEU A 51 -0.79 -13.30 11.24
N LYS A 52 -0.14 -12.21 11.71
CA LYS A 52 -0.62 -11.44 12.86
C LYS A 52 -2.01 -10.85 12.62
N TRP A 53 -2.24 -10.27 11.45
CA TRP A 53 -3.57 -9.73 11.10
C TRP A 53 -4.61 -10.83 10.90
N GLY A 54 -4.25 -11.92 10.23
CA GLY A 54 -5.15 -13.06 10.01
C GLY A 54 -5.58 -13.77 11.30
N ARG A 55 -4.73 -13.73 12.34
CA ARG A 55 -5.06 -14.23 13.69
C ARG A 55 -5.90 -13.26 14.53
N SER A 56 -6.12 -12.03 14.06
CA SER A 56 -6.88 -11.04 14.82
C SER A 56 -8.37 -11.43 14.78
N PRO A 57 -9.03 -11.61 15.94
CA PRO A 57 -10.44 -12.00 15.96
C PRO A 57 -11.30 -10.86 15.42
N VAL A 58 -12.30 -11.21 14.62
CA VAL A 58 -13.29 -10.28 14.08
C VAL A 58 -14.67 -10.72 14.55
N PRO A 59 -15.08 -10.33 15.76
CA PRO A 59 -16.32 -10.84 16.38
C PRO A 59 -17.59 -10.24 15.78
N PHE A 60 -17.47 -9.11 15.08
CA PHE A 60 -18.59 -8.36 14.55
C PHE A 60 -18.41 -8.04 13.07
N CYS A 61 -19.52 -8.10 12.33
CA CYS A 61 -19.60 -7.54 10.99
C CYS A 61 -19.72 -6.02 11.08
N ILE A 62 -18.60 -5.30 10.90
CA ILE A 62 -18.50 -3.84 11.02
C ILE A 62 -18.10 -3.15 9.71
N PRO A 63 -18.77 -3.44 8.57
CA PRO A 63 -18.44 -2.79 7.30
C PRO A 63 -18.74 -1.29 7.38
N THR A 64 -17.88 -0.47 6.78
CA THR A 64 -18.18 0.96 6.60
C THR A 64 -19.40 1.10 5.71
N THR A 65 -20.37 1.87 6.17
CA THR A 65 -21.63 2.15 5.46
C THR A 65 -21.60 3.56 4.88
N CYS A 66 -21.17 3.69 3.63
CA CYS A 66 -21.19 4.97 2.93
C CYS A 66 -22.39 5.02 1.97
N GLY A 67 -23.34 5.91 2.22
CA GLY A 67 -24.54 6.06 1.37
C GLY A 67 -25.63 5.02 1.63
N GLN A 68 -26.59 4.95 0.70
CA GLN A 68 -27.86 4.26 0.93
C GLN A 68 -27.70 2.73 0.92
N GLN A 69 -28.08 2.08 2.03
CA GLN A 69 -28.12 0.62 2.15
C GLN A 69 -29.27 0.00 1.36
N LYS A 70 -29.18 -1.30 1.08
CA LYS A 70 -30.29 -2.07 0.49
C LYS A 70 -31.48 -2.01 1.45
N SER A 71 -32.61 -1.52 0.95
CA SER A 71 -33.84 -1.37 1.72
C SER A 71 -35.03 -1.73 0.84
N LEU A 72 -35.85 -0.75 0.47
CA LEU A 72 -37.06 -0.97 -0.32
C LEU A 72 -36.74 -0.90 -1.82
N PRO A 73 -37.45 -1.64 -2.70
CA PRO A 73 -37.15 -1.71 -4.13
C PRO A 73 -37.09 -0.36 -4.86
N TRP A 74 -37.84 0.64 -4.38
CA TRP A 74 -37.90 1.98 -4.95
C TRP A 74 -36.81 2.93 -4.43
N ILE A 75 -36.05 2.53 -3.40
CA ILE A 75 -34.95 3.33 -2.87
C ILE A 75 -33.64 2.86 -3.52
N LYS A 76 -33.01 3.74 -4.30
CA LYS A 76 -31.76 3.44 -5.00
C LYS A 76 -30.63 3.13 -4.01
N GLN A 77 -30.17 1.89 -4.00
CA GLN A 77 -29.02 1.46 -3.21
C GLN A 77 -27.70 1.97 -3.81
N SER A 78 -26.78 2.41 -2.94
CA SER A 78 -25.37 2.65 -3.28
C SER A 78 -24.59 1.33 -3.32
N LYS A 79 -24.69 0.56 -4.40
CA LYS A 79 -24.14 -0.82 -4.49
C LYS A 79 -22.63 -0.95 -4.20
N LEU A 80 -21.84 0.09 -4.48
CA LEU A 80 -20.37 0.08 -4.31
C LEU A 80 -19.92 0.72 -3.00
N ASP A 81 -20.63 1.75 -2.53
CA ASP A 81 -20.27 2.45 -1.29
C ASP A 81 -20.92 1.78 -0.06
N ASN A 82 -22.01 1.03 -0.28
CA ASN A 82 -22.73 0.24 0.72
C ASN A 82 -23.13 -1.15 0.15
N PRO A 83 -22.14 -2.03 -0.12
CA PRO A 83 -22.38 -3.30 -0.78
C PRO A 83 -23.09 -4.30 0.14
N SER A 84 -24.19 -4.88 -0.34
CA SER A 84 -24.91 -5.96 0.38
C SER A 84 -24.53 -7.37 -0.10
N THR A 85 -23.63 -7.49 -1.07
CA THR A 85 -23.19 -8.76 -1.66
C THR A 85 -21.67 -8.81 -1.75
N THR A 86 -21.10 -10.02 -1.80
CA THR A 86 -19.65 -10.24 -1.96
C THR A 86 -19.11 -9.62 -3.25
N SER A 87 -19.85 -9.68 -4.36
CA SER A 87 -19.46 -9.04 -5.62
C SER A 87 -19.36 -7.51 -5.50
N GLY A 88 -20.27 -6.88 -4.74
CA GLY A 88 -20.20 -5.45 -4.43
C GLY A 88 -18.99 -5.09 -3.59
N VAL A 89 -18.62 -5.95 -2.63
CA VAL A 89 -17.40 -5.79 -1.82
C VAL A 89 -16.15 -5.87 -2.69
N ILE A 90 -16.05 -6.84 -3.59
CA ILE A 90 -14.94 -6.95 -4.54
C ILE A 90 -14.84 -5.67 -5.39
N GLY A 91 -15.96 -5.18 -5.93
CA GLY A 91 -16.01 -3.93 -6.68
C GLY A 91 -15.54 -2.72 -5.86
N ARG A 92 -16.00 -2.60 -4.61
CA ARG A 92 -15.55 -1.56 -3.66
C ARG A 92 -14.04 -1.63 -3.44
N MET A 93 -13.53 -2.83 -3.16
CA MET A 93 -12.11 -3.06 -2.88
C MET A 93 -11.23 -2.74 -4.10
N LEU A 94 -11.64 -3.15 -5.30
CA LEU A 94 -10.92 -2.81 -6.54
C LEU A 94 -10.85 -1.29 -6.76
N LEU A 95 -11.97 -0.57 -6.61
CA LEU A 95 -11.99 0.88 -6.77
C LEU A 95 -11.19 1.61 -5.69
N GLU A 96 -11.14 1.04 -4.49
CA GLU A 96 -10.37 1.61 -3.40
C GLU A 96 -8.87 1.38 -3.58
N VAL A 97 -8.45 0.20 -4.04
CA VAL A 97 -7.03 -0.12 -4.29
C VAL A 97 -6.50 0.58 -5.54
N LEU A 98 -7.27 0.58 -6.63
CA LEU A 98 -6.81 1.08 -7.93
C LEU A 98 -7.04 2.57 -8.13
N LEU A 99 -8.11 3.12 -7.56
CA LEU A 99 -8.57 4.49 -7.84
C LEU A 99 -8.74 5.35 -6.59
N PHE A 100 -8.47 4.85 -5.37
CA PHE A 100 -8.68 5.59 -4.12
C PHE A 100 -10.04 6.30 -4.06
N ARG A 101 -11.12 5.60 -4.47
CA ARG A 101 -12.47 6.17 -4.61
C ARG A 101 -12.93 6.92 -3.35
N SER A 102 -12.64 6.40 -2.16
CA SER A 102 -13.00 7.06 -0.91
C SER A 102 -12.32 8.42 -0.74
N LEU A 103 -11.04 8.53 -1.14
CA LEU A 103 -10.26 9.76 -1.09
C LEU A 103 -10.73 10.81 -2.10
N PHE A 104 -11.20 10.37 -3.28
CA PHE A 104 -11.79 11.27 -4.27
C PHE A 104 -13.08 11.94 -3.77
N SER A 105 -13.87 11.17 -3.03
CA SER A 105 -15.19 11.60 -2.51
C SER A 105 -15.10 12.30 -1.15
N ASN A 106 -13.89 12.42 -0.59
CA ASN A 106 -13.68 13.02 0.72
C ASN A 106 -13.84 14.55 0.65
N THR A 107 -14.48 15.12 1.67
CA THR A 107 -14.69 16.56 1.83
C THR A 107 -13.94 17.01 3.08
N ALA A 108 -13.02 17.94 2.92
CA ALA A 108 -12.27 18.54 4.02
C ALA A 108 -13.04 19.73 4.59
N PHE A 109 -13.06 19.86 5.90
CA PHE A 109 -13.60 21.03 6.57
C PHE A 109 -12.59 22.20 6.46
N GLU A 110 -13.00 23.33 5.91
CA GLU A 110 -12.23 24.57 5.83
C GLU A 110 -13.05 25.70 6.45
N LEU A 111 -12.46 26.52 7.32
CA LEU A 111 -13.08 27.80 7.73
C LEU A 111 -12.59 28.87 6.75
N ARG A 112 -13.47 29.38 5.88
CA ARG A 112 -13.13 30.45 4.94
C ARG A 112 -13.83 31.74 5.35
N ASN A 113 -13.05 32.81 5.52
CA ASN A 113 -13.54 34.17 5.79
C ASN A 113 -14.49 34.25 7.00
N GLY A 114 -14.00 33.91 8.20
CA GLY A 114 -14.74 33.98 9.45
C GLY A 114 -15.44 32.64 9.82
N PRO A 115 -16.62 32.66 10.46
CA PRO A 115 -17.31 31.45 10.94
C PRO A 115 -18.04 30.68 9.82
N LYS A 116 -17.63 30.83 8.55
CA LYS A 116 -18.24 30.13 7.43
C LYS A 116 -17.47 28.85 7.14
N VAL A 117 -18.18 27.74 7.36
CA VAL A 117 -17.71 26.40 7.01
C VAL A 117 -17.78 26.23 5.49
N ALA A 118 -16.62 26.06 4.88
CA ALA A 118 -16.44 25.64 3.50
C ALA A 118 -15.98 24.17 3.47
N TYR A 119 -16.43 23.43 2.46
CA TYR A 119 -15.97 22.05 2.26
C TYR A 119 -14.89 22.05 1.16
N GLY A 120 -13.63 22.00 1.56
CA GLY A 120 -12.48 21.86 0.67
C GLY A 120 -12.45 20.48 0.01
N SER A 121 -12.08 20.40 -1.26
CA SER A 121 -11.98 19.13 -1.97
C SER A 121 -10.59 18.52 -1.84
N THR A 122 -10.49 17.25 -1.48
CA THR A 122 -9.23 16.49 -1.43
C THR A 122 -8.74 15.99 -2.80
N ARG A 123 -9.36 16.45 -3.91
CA ARG A 123 -9.07 15.99 -5.29
C ARG A 123 -7.59 16.14 -5.69
N TRP A 124 -6.91 17.18 -5.23
CA TRP A 124 -5.47 17.34 -5.50
C TRP A 124 -4.61 16.30 -4.78
N LEU A 125 -4.98 15.92 -3.57
CA LEU A 125 -4.32 14.81 -2.86
C LEU A 125 -4.63 13.48 -3.55
N TRP A 126 -5.88 13.28 -3.98
CA TRP A 126 -6.28 12.12 -4.76
C TRP A 126 -5.44 11.99 -6.04
N LEU A 127 -5.34 13.06 -6.85
CA LEU A 127 -4.58 13.06 -8.09
C LEU A 127 -3.09 12.77 -7.86
N GLY A 128 -2.46 13.48 -6.92
CA GLY A 128 -1.05 13.26 -6.60
C GLY A 128 -0.78 11.87 -6.00
N GLY A 129 -1.69 11.37 -5.16
CA GLY A 129 -1.62 10.01 -4.61
C GLY A 129 -1.77 8.94 -5.69
N LEU A 130 -2.73 9.11 -6.60
CA LEU A 130 -2.99 8.19 -7.71
C LEU A 130 -1.80 8.18 -8.69
N ALA A 131 -1.31 9.36 -9.08
CA ALA A 131 -0.14 9.50 -9.93
C ALA A 131 1.09 8.83 -9.33
N PHE A 132 1.33 9.01 -8.02
CA PHE A 132 2.42 8.34 -7.31
C PHE A 132 2.29 6.80 -7.37
N HIS A 133 1.13 6.23 -7.03
CA HIS A 133 0.97 4.78 -6.96
C HIS A 133 1.02 4.11 -8.33
N TRP A 134 0.38 4.69 -9.34
CA TRP A 134 0.42 4.13 -10.70
C TRP A 134 1.80 4.24 -11.33
N SER A 135 2.49 5.38 -11.18
CA SER A 135 3.86 5.52 -11.67
C SER A 135 4.82 4.56 -10.96
N PHE A 136 4.71 4.42 -9.63
CA PHE A 136 5.49 3.46 -8.86
C PHE A 136 5.23 2.02 -9.31
N LEU A 137 3.96 1.64 -9.51
CA LEU A 137 3.57 0.31 -9.97
C LEU A 137 4.10 0.03 -11.38
N VAL A 138 3.95 0.96 -12.31
CA VAL A 138 4.47 0.85 -13.68
C VAL A 138 5.99 0.69 -13.66
N VAL A 139 6.70 1.52 -12.88
CA VAL A 139 8.15 1.40 -12.71
C VAL A 139 8.50 0.02 -12.17
N LEU A 140 7.83 -0.47 -11.12
CA LEU A 140 8.09 -1.78 -10.52
C LEU A 140 7.85 -2.94 -11.52
N ILE A 141 6.73 -2.92 -12.24
CA ILE A 141 6.41 -3.92 -13.28
C ILE A 141 7.49 -3.93 -14.35
N ARG A 142 7.97 -2.76 -14.78
CA ARG A 142 9.04 -2.66 -15.78
C ARG A 142 10.38 -3.18 -15.28
N HIS A 143 10.67 -3.02 -13.99
CA HIS A 143 11.88 -3.58 -13.39
C HIS A 143 11.89 -5.12 -13.48
N LEU A 144 10.73 -5.79 -13.55
CA LEU A 144 10.65 -7.25 -13.75
C LEU A 144 11.38 -7.72 -15.02
N ARG A 145 11.55 -6.86 -16.02
CA ARG A 145 12.36 -7.14 -17.22
C ARG A 145 13.78 -7.62 -16.90
N LEU A 146 14.37 -7.10 -15.81
CA LEU A 146 15.72 -7.46 -15.38
C LEU A 146 15.78 -8.86 -14.75
N PHE A 147 14.63 -9.42 -14.37
CA PHE A 147 14.52 -10.71 -13.69
C PHE A 147 14.04 -11.83 -14.62
N THR A 148 13.77 -11.54 -15.90
CA THR A 148 13.24 -12.51 -16.88
C THR A 148 14.04 -12.53 -18.18
N GLU A 149 14.34 -13.73 -18.66
CA GLU A 149 14.94 -13.99 -19.98
C GLU A 149 14.28 -15.25 -20.59
N PRO A 150 13.56 -15.15 -21.73
CA PRO A 150 13.29 -13.96 -22.53
C PRO A 150 12.33 -12.98 -21.83
N VAL A 151 12.32 -11.72 -22.26
CA VAL A 151 11.43 -10.69 -21.71
C VAL A 151 9.98 -10.91 -22.20
N PRO A 152 8.98 -11.03 -21.29
CA PRO A 152 7.58 -11.19 -21.68
C PRO A 152 7.05 -10.04 -22.55
N ALA A 153 6.24 -10.37 -23.55
CA ALA A 153 5.69 -9.39 -24.50
C ALA A 153 4.83 -8.29 -23.84
N CYS A 154 4.17 -8.62 -22.72
CA CYS A 154 3.38 -7.64 -21.95
C CYS A 154 4.26 -6.53 -21.36
N LEU A 155 5.48 -6.85 -20.91
CA LEU A 155 6.43 -5.87 -20.38
C LEU A 155 6.97 -4.96 -21.49
N SER A 156 7.27 -5.56 -22.66
CA SER A 156 7.70 -4.80 -23.84
C SER A 156 6.63 -3.82 -24.32
N SER A 157 5.36 -4.26 -24.35
CA SER A 157 4.23 -3.40 -24.74
C SER A 157 4.05 -2.22 -23.79
N LEU A 158 4.17 -2.47 -22.49
CA LEU A 158 4.05 -1.44 -21.45
C LEU A 158 5.21 -0.42 -21.51
N GLU A 159 6.43 -0.84 -21.87
CA GLU A 159 7.53 0.09 -22.09
C GLU A 159 7.32 1.01 -23.30
N VAL A 160 6.74 0.50 -24.39
CA VAL A 160 6.40 1.32 -25.57
C VAL A 160 5.35 2.38 -25.19
N LEU A 161 4.32 2.00 -24.43
CA LEU A 161 3.30 2.92 -23.95
C LEU A 161 3.88 4.01 -23.03
N ASP A 162 4.78 3.63 -22.12
CA ASP A 162 5.39 4.55 -21.15
C ASP A 162 6.44 5.49 -21.79
N GLY A 163 7.05 5.05 -22.89
CA GLY A 163 8.02 5.80 -23.68
C GLY A 163 7.47 6.42 -24.97
N PHE A 164 6.14 6.50 -25.13
CA PHE A 164 5.52 6.82 -26.43
C PHE A 164 5.94 8.18 -27.00
N LEU A 165 6.27 9.16 -26.14
CA LEU A 165 6.69 10.48 -26.58
C LEU A 165 8.07 10.48 -27.27
N GLN A 166 8.86 9.41 -27.13
CA GLN A 166 10.18 9.23 -27.76
C GLN A 166 11.12 10.45 -27.59
N ILE A 167 10.99 11.18 -26.48
CA ILE A 167 11.80 12.38 -26.21
C ILE A 167 13.20 11.92 -25.75
N GLY A 168 14.23 12.28 -26.52
CA GLY A 168 15.64 11.98 -26.19
C GLY A 168 16.09 10.56 -26.53
N ALA A 169 17.39 10.30 -26.36
CA ALA A 169 18.01 8.99 -26.58
C ALA A 169 18.87 8.60 -25.35
N PRO A 170 18.45 7.63 -24.52
CA PRO A 170 17.26 6.77 -24.65
C PRO A 170 15.95 7.53 -24.40
N GLY A 171 14.83 7.00 -24.91
CA GLY A 171 13.51 7.63 -24.77
C GLY A 171 13.12 7.90 -23.31
N LEU A 172 12.58 9.10 -23.08
CA LEU A 172 12.06 9.54 -21.79
C LEU A 172 10.88 8.67 -21.37
N LEU A 173 10.94 8.16 -20.14
CA LEU A 173 9.87 7.37 -19.55
C LEU A 173 9.00 8.26 -18.70
N LEU A 174 7.72 8.32 -19.04
CA LEU A 174 6.76 9.17 -18.34
C LEU A 174 6.61 8.74 -16.89
N SER A 175 6.52 7.44 -16.60
CA SER A 175 6.39 6.93 -15.24
C SER A 175 7.52 7.39 -14.31
N GLY A 176 8.78 7.45 -14.78
CA GLY A 176 9.90 7.92 -13.98
C GLY A 176 9.77 9.40 -13.60
N VAL A 177 9.39 10.25 -14.56
CA VAL A 177 9.19 11.69 -14.34
C VAL A 177 7.97 11.94 -13.45
N VAL A 178 6.85 11.27 -13.74
CA VAL A 178 5.61 11.38 -12.94
C VAL A 178 5.85 10.91 -11.52
N LEU A 179 6.61 9.83 -11.30
CA LEU A 179 6.95 9.36 -9.96
C LEU A 179 7.73 10.42 -9.17
N LEU A 180 8.74 11.03 -9.80
CA LEU A 180 9.56 12.08 -9.19
C LEU A 180 8.72 13.32 -8.84
N LEU A 181 7.87 13.78 -9.76
CA LEU A 181 6.98 14.92 -9.54
C LEU A 181 5.93 14.62 -8.45
N ALA A 182 5.32 13.44 -8.48
CA ALA A 182 4.28 13.06 -7.54
C ALA A 182 4.82 12.89 -6.11
N VAL A 183 5.98 12.24 -5.92
CA VAL A 183 6.60 12.13 -4.59
C VAL A 183 7.05 13.50 -4.06
N THR A 184 7.56 14.37 -4.94
CA THR A 184 7.92 15.75 -4.59
C THR A 184 6.68 16.54 -4.16
N TYR A 185 5.58 16.44 -4.90
CA TYR A 185 4.31 17.07 -4.54
C TYR A 185 3.79 16.57 -3.18
N LEU A 186 3.79 15.26 -2.94
CA LEU A 186 3.34 14.68 -1.66
C LEU A 186 4.23 15.11 -0.48
N PHE A 187 5.54 15.23 -0.71
CA PHE A 187 6.48 15.76 0.27
C PHE A 187 6.22 17.24 0.57
N LEU A 188 6.14 18.08 -0.46
CA LEU A 188 5.87 19.52 -0.32
C LEU A 188 4.55 19.74 0.42
N ARG A 189 3.48 19.03 0.04
CA ARG A 189 2.21 19.06 0.75
C ARG A 189 2.36 18.78 2.25
N ARG A 190 3.21 17.81 2.62
CA ARG A 190 3.44 17.42 4.03
C ARG A 190 4.24 18.46 4.83
N VAL A 191 5.12 19.22 4.19
CA VAL A 191 5.97 20.23 4.86
C VAL A 191 5.32 21.62 4.87
N LEU A 192 4.57 21.95 3.82
CA LEU A 192 3.97 23.27 3.63
C LEU A 192 2.63 23.41 4.38
N ILE A 193 1.84 22.35 4.51
CA ILE A 193 0.55 22.39 5.23
C ILE A 193 0.81 22.23 6.75
N PRO A 194 0.54 23.25 7.58
CA PRO A 194 0.89 23.25 9.00
C PRO A 194 0.29 22.09 9.80
N GLU A 195 -0.98 21.77 9.55
CA GLU A 195 -1.74 20.72 10.24
C GLU A 195 -1.13 19.34 9.96
N VAL A 196 -0.79 19.08 8.69
CA VAL A 196 -0.17 17.83 8.26
C VAL A 196 1.24 17.72 8.83
N ARG A 197 2.01 18.82 8.82
CA ARG A 197 3.36 18.86 9.37
C ARG A 197 3.36 18.59 10.88
N TYR A 198 2.39 19.15 11.61
CA TYR A 198 2.26 19.00 13.06
C TYR A 198 2.09 17.53 13.47
N ILE A 199 1.24 16.78 12.74
CA ILE A 199 0.98 15.36 13.03
C ILE A 199 1.99 14.39 12.38
N SER A 200 2.95 14.89 11.59
CA SER A 200 3.88 14.04 10.84
C SER A 200 5.06 13.58 11.69
N LEU A 201 5.30 12.26 11.69
CA LEU A 201 6.42 11.62 12.37
C LEU A 201 7.63 11.48 11.43
N ALA A 202 8.82 11.19 11.97
CA ALA A 202 9.99 10.90 11.14
C ALA A 202 9.75 9.73 10.16
N ALA A 203 8.97 8.73 10.59
CA ALA A 203 8.55 7.60 9.75
C ALA A 203 7.64 7.98 8.57
N ASP A 204 7.06 9.20 8.56
CA ASP A 204 6.28 9.71 7.42
C ASP A 204 7.15 10.40 6.36
N TYR A 205 8.28 10.97 6.78
CA TYR A 205 9.23 11.65 5.88
C TYR A 205 10.26 10.68 5.29
N PHE A 206 10.68 9.67 6.07
CA PHE A 206 11.73 8.73 5.65
C PHE A 206 11.40 8.01 4.33
N PRO A 207 10.20 7.42 4.14
CA PRO A 207 9.86 6.76 2.88
C PRO A 207 9.81 7.72 1.69
N LEU A 208 9.36 8.95 1.91
CA LEU A 208 9.27 9.95 0.84
C LEU A 208 10.67 10.32 0.34
N PHE A 209 11.60 10.60 1.25
CA PHE A 209 12.99 10.85 0.88
C PHE A 209 13.66 9.62 0.26
N LEU A 210 13.43 8.43 0.81
CA LEU A 210 14.01 7.19 0.28
C LEU A 210 13.55 6.93 -1.16
N ILE A 211 12.24 7.02 -1.43
CA ILE A 211 11.68 6.81 -2.77
C ILE A 211 12.11 7.93 -3.73
N LEU A 212 12.19 9.18 -3.26
CA LEU A 212 12.73 10.29 -4.03
C LEU A 212 14.18 10.02 -4.47
N SER A 213 15.03 9.55 -3.56
CA SER A 213 16.43 9.19 -3.85
C SER A 213 16.55 7.98 -4.77
N ILE A 214 15.67 6.97 -4.65
CA ILE A 214 15.61 5.83 -5.57
C ILE A 214 15.22 6.29 -6.97
N ALA A 215 14.17 7.11 -7.10
CA ALA A 215 13.72 7.64 -8.39
C ALA A 215 14.81 8.50 -9.04
N LEU A 216 15.44 9.41 -8.27
CA LEU A 216 16.50 10.27 -8.77
C LEU A 216 17.73 9.47 -9.22
N SER A 217 18.19 8.51 -8.41
CA SER A 217 19.31 7.64 -8.80
C SER A 217 19.00 6.81 -10.04
N GLY A 218 17.78 6.30 -10.18
CA GLY A 218 17.34 5.59 -11.40
C GLY A 218 17.36 6.47 -12.66
N ILE A 219 16.86 7.71 -12.55
CA ILE A 219 16.89 8.69 -13.65
C ILE A 219 18.34 9.04 -14.02
N ILE A 220 19.20 9.28 -13.02
CA ILE A 220 20.63 9.56 -13.23
C ILE A 220 21.28 8.40 -14.00
N MET A 221 21.04 7.16 -13.57
CA MET A 221 21.62 5.98 -14.21
C MET A 221 21.20 5.80 -15.67
N ARG A 222 19.92 6.06 -15.97
CA ARG A 222 19.37 5.84 -17.31
C ARG A 222 19.80 6.92 -18.31
N TYR A 223 19.75 8.19 -17.90
CA TYR A 223 19.89 9.31 -18.84
C TYR A 223 21.27 9.96 -18.81
N PHE A 224 21.99 9.91 -17.69
CA PHE A 224 23.24 10.65 -17.52
C PHE A 224 24.45 9.71 -17.49
N THR A 225 24.49 8.75 -16.56
CA THR A 225 25.66 7.88 -16.41
C THR A 225 25.64 6.65 -17.32
N LYS A 226 24.47 6.32 -17.90
CA LYS A 226 24.27 5.23 -18.88
C LYS A 226 24.93 3.92 -18.45
N VAL A 227 24.45 3.36 -17.33
CA VAL A 227 24.98 2.13 -16.74
C VAL A 227 24.83 0.95 -17.71
N ASP A 228 25.80 0.02 -17.67
CA ASP A 228 25.73 -1.23 -18.43
C ASP A 228 24.54 -2.10 -17.99
N ILE A 229 23.52 -2.15 -18.85
CA ILE A 229 22.28 -2.88 -18.60
C ILE A 229 22.52 -4.39 -18.71
N VAL A 230 23.50 -4.84 -19.51
CA VAL A 230 23.80 -6.27 -19.68
C VAL A 230 24.39 -6.83 -18.40
N GLY A 231 25.40 -6.17 -17.83
CA GLY A 231 25.95 -6.52 -16.52
C GLY A 231 24.89 -6.48 -15.43
N VAL A 232 24.10 -5.40 -15.34
CA VAL A 232 23.01 -5.31 -14.35
C VAL A 232 22.03 -6.48 -14.48
N LYS A 233 21.65 -6.85 -15.70
CA LYS A 233 20.74 -7.98 -15.94
C LYS A 233 21.38 -9.33 -15.58
N ALA A 234 22.66 -9.53 -15.87
CA ALA A 234 23.40 -10.72 -15.48
C ALA A 234 23.44 -10.87 -13.94
N LEU A 235 23.70 -9.78 -13.22
CA LEU A 235 23.67 -9.79 -11.75
C LEU A 235 22.27 -10.11 -11.22
N THR A 236 21.21 -9.47 -11.73
CA THR A 236 19.84 -9.73 -11.25
C THR A 236 19.37 -11.15 -11.52
N LEU A 237 19.69 -11.72 -12.69
CA LEU A 237 19.42 -13.13 -13.01
C LEU A 237 20.25 -14.08 -12.14
N GLY A 238 21.51 -13.72 -11.85
CA GLY A 238 22.37 -14.45 -10.92
C GLY A 238 21.80 -14.48 -9.49
N LEU A 239 21.25 -13.36 -9.02
CA LEU A 239 20.58 -13.27 -7.71
C LEU A 239 19.31 -14.14 -7.64
N VAL A 240 18.51 -14.19 -8.71
CA VAL A 240 17.32 -15.04 -8.74
C VAL A 240 17.67 -16.53 -8.83
N SER A 241 18.70 -16.86 -9.62
CA SER A 241 19.14 -18.24 -9.82
C SER A 241 20.08 -18.75 -8.71
N PHE A 242 20.31 -17.97 -7.66
CA PHE A 242 21.25 -18.25 -6.56
C PHE A 242 22.70 -18.52 -7.02
N ASN A 243 23.08 -18.03 -8.19
CA ASN A 243 24.42 -18.12 -8.79
C ASN A 243 24.94 -16.72 -9.11
N ALA A 244 24.92 -15.83 -8.11
CA ALA A 244 25.26 -14.42 -8.30
C ALA A 244 26.77 -14.23 -8.48
N VAL A 245 27.14 -13.62 -9.61
CA VAL A 245 28.50 -13.18 -9.92
C VAL A 245 28.44 -11.67 -10.13
N ILE A 246 29.46 -10.95 -9.67
CA ILE A 246 29.54 -9.50 -9.83
C ILE A 246 30.16 -9.19 -11.19
N PRO A 247 29.43 -8.52 -12.09
CA PRO A 247 29.98 -8.05 -13.35
C PRO A 247 31.01 -6.94 -13.11
N GLU A 248 32.07 -6.94 -13.91
CA GLU A 248 33.07 -5.88 -13.90
C GLU A 248 32.51 -4.56 -14.47
N GLY A 249 33.03 -3.42 -14.00
CA GLY A 249 32.69 -2.12 -14.57
C GLY A 249 31.32 -1.53 -14.17
N ILE A 250 30.60 -2.14 -13.21
CA ILE A 250 29.34 -1.57 -12.71
C ILE A 250 29.59 -0.25 -11.97
N SER A 251 28.89 0.80 -12.37
CA SER A 251 29.00 2.12 -11.77
C SER A 251 28.62 2.13 -10.27
N VAL A 252 29.27 3.01 -9.48
CA VAL A 252 28.95 3.18 -8.05
C VAL A 252 27.49 3.61 -7.84
N VAL A 253 26.93 4.41 -8.75
CA VAL A 253 25.53 4.88 -8.68
C VAL A 253 24.54 3.71 -8.69
N PHE A 254 24.86 2.62 -9.40
CA PHE A 254 24.05 1.40 -9.37
C PHE A 254 24.00 0.77 -7.99
N TYR A 255 25.14 0.64 -7.31
CA TYR A 255 25.14 0.08 -5.96
C TYR A 255 24.42 0.98 -4.95
N ILE A 256 24.50 2.31 -5.11
CA ILE A 256 23.68 3.24 -4.31
C ILE A 256 22.20 2.96 -4.55
N HIS A 257 21.76 2.88 -5.81
CA HIS A 257 20.38 2.59 -6.15
C HIS A 257 19.91 1.23 -5.58
N LEU A 258 20.68 0.17 -5.81
CA LEU A 258 20.40 -1.17 -5.31
C LEU A 258 20.34 -1.20 -3.78
N PHE A 259 21.25 -0.50 -3.09
CA PHE A 259 21.24 -0.40 -1.63
C PHE A 259 20.01 0.33 -1.11
N LEU A 260 19.60 1.45 -1.73
CA LEU A 260 18.40 2.18 -1.36
C LEU A 260 17.12 1.36 -1.59
N VAL A 261 17.02 0.64 -2.71
CA VAL A 261 15.91 -0.30 -2.97
C VAL A 261 15.91 -1.44 -1.95
N SER A 262 17.08 -1.99 -1.62
CA SER A 262 17.22 -3.02 -0.57
C SER A 262 16.78 -2.49 0.80
N ALA A 263 17.17 -1.27 1.14
CA ALA A 263 16.72 -0.61 2.37
C ALA A 263 15.20 -0.39 2.37
N LEU A 264 14.61 0.00 1.24
CA LEU A 264 13.16 0.12 1.10
C LEU A 264 12.47 -1.22 1.33
N LEU A 265 12.93 -2.30 0.70
CA LEU A 265 12.39 -3.65 0.88
C LEU A 265 12.45 -4.10 2.35
N ALA A 266 13.61 -3.97 3.00
CA ALA A 266 13.77 -4.32 4.41
C ALA A 266 12.89 -3.46 5.33
N TYR A 267 12.62 -2.20 4.96
CA TYR A 267 11.81 -1.27 5.73
C TYR A 267 10.30 -1.51 5.60
N ILE A 268 9.81 -1.98 4.45
CA ILE A 268 8.38 -2.21 4.17
C ILE A 268 7.66 -2.89 5.34
N PRO A 269 8.02 -4.10 5.81
CA PRO A 269 7.26 -4.85 6.83
C PRO A 269 7.10 -4.14 8.17
N PHE A 270 7.94 -3.16 8.47
CA PHE A 270 7.94 -2.42 9.74
C PHE A 270 7.29 -1.04 9.63
N SER A 271 6.78 -0.68 8.45
CA SER A 271 6.38 0.69 8.13
C SER A 271 4.91 0.84 7.75
N LYS A 272 4.50 2.09 7.53
CA LYS A 272 3.17 2.44 6.98
C LYS A 272 2.96 1.96 5.54
N ILE A 273 4.02 1.54 4.84
CA ILE A 273 3.93 1.00 3.47
C ILE A 273 3.20 -0.36 3.47
N MET A 274 3.15 -1.05 4.61
CA MET A 274 2.37 -2.29 4.78
C MET A 274 0.87 -2.16 4.50
N HIS A 275 0.35 -0.94 4.32
CA HIS A 275 -1.00 -0.74 3.79
C HIS A 275 -1.25 -1.47 2.45
N LEU A 276 -0.19 -1.74 1.66
CA LEU A 276 -0.28 -2.50 0.39
C LEU A 276 -1.01 -3.85 0.56
N GLY A 277 -0.77 -4.55 1.67
CA GLY A 277 -1.44 -5.81 2.00
C GLY A 277 -2.55 -5.62 3.02
N GLY A 278 -2.34 -4.71 3.98
CA GLY A 278 -3.28 -4.48 5.08
C GLY A 278 -4.67 -4.02 4.63
N VAL A 279 -4.78 -3.33 3.49
CA VAL A 279 -6.07 -2.88 2.95
C VAL A 279 -7.01 -4.06 2.68
N LEU A 280 -6.49 -5.19 2.20
CA LEU A 280 -7.27 -6.39 1.84
C LEU A 280 -7.83 -7.12 3.06
N LEU A 281 -7.18 -6.95 4.21
CA LEU A 281 -7.55 -7.60 5.47
C LEU A 281 -8.34 -6.69 6.40
N SER A 282 -8.75 -5.49 5.96
CA SER A 282 -9.51 -4.56 6.78
C SER A 282 -11.00 -4.98 6.87
N PRO A 283 -11.50 -5.39 8.06
CA PRO A 283 -12.89 -5.84 8.24
C PRO A 283 -13.93 -4.80 7.81
N THR A 284 -13.60 -3.53 8.02
CA THR A 284 -14.47 -2.40 7.63
C THR A 284 -14.66 -2.27 6.12
N ARG A 285 -13.78 -2.86 5.32
CA ARG A 285 -13.77 -2.72 3.86
C ARG A 285 -14.10 -4.02 3.13
N ASN A 286 -13.68 -5.15 3.66
CA ASN A 286 -13.77 -6.46 3.01
C ASN A 286 -15.02 -7.28 3.43
N MET A 287 -15.96 -6.70 4.16
CA MET A 287 -17.22 -7.35 4.56
C MET A 287 -18.43 -6.75 3.83
N PRO A 288 -19.44 -7.56 3.48
CA PRO A 288 -20.73 -7.06 2.98
C PRO A 288 -21.54 -6.46 4.12
N ASN A 289 -22.27 -5.37 3.86
CA ASN A 289 -23.26 -4.82 4.77
C ASN A 289 -24.59 -5.57 4.62
N ASN A 290 -24.64 -6.79 5.17
CA ASN A 290 -25.79 -7.67 5.15
C ASN A 290 -26.26 -8.08 6.55
N SER A 291 -25.85 -7.38 7.61
CA SER A 291 -26.15 -7.75 9.01
C SER A 291 -27.65 -7.79 9.35
N ARG A 292 -28.50 -7.15 8.53
CA ARG A 292 -29.96 -7.18 8.63
C ARG A 292 -30.62 -8.32 7.83
N MET A 293 -29.86 -8.98 6.97
CA MET A 293 -30.31 -10.07 6.10
C MET A 293 -29.80 -11.42 6.60
N GLU A 294 -28.55 -11.44 7.07
CA GLU A 294 -27.86 -12.64 7.52
C GLU A 294 -27.26 -12.38 8.91
N ARG A 295 -27.51 -13.31 9.83
CA ARG A 295 -26.92 -13.26 11.16
C ARG A 295 -25.43 -13.56 11.05
N HIS A 296 -24.58 -12.60 11.40
CA HIS A 296 -23.14 -12.84 11.53
C HIS A 296 -22.87 -13.74 12.75
N ILE A 297 -22.32 -14.92 12.50
CA ILE A 297 -21.86 -15.82 13.56
C ILE A 297 -20.38 -15.58 13.78
N ASN A 298 -20.04 -15.16 14.99
CA ASN A 298 -18.64 -15.01 15.39
C ASN A 298 -17.98 -16.39 15.49
N PRO A 299 -16.96 -16.70 14.67
CA PRO A 299 -16.29 -18.00 14.70
C PRO A 299 -15.47 -18.21 15.98
N TRP A 300 -15.26 -17.16 16.77
CA TRP A 300 -14.54 -17.17 18.05
C TRP A 300 -15.46 -17.32 19.26
N ASN A 301 -16.76 -17.58 19.05
CA ASN A 301 -17.67 -17.84 20.17
C ASN A 301 -17.31 -19.18 20.82
N TYR A 302 -17.01 -19.15 22.11
CA TYR A 302 -16.94 -20.36 22.93
C TYR A 302 -18.37 -20.82 23.29
N PRO A 303 -18.57 -22.10 23.63
CA PRO A 303 -19.87 -22.57 24.10
C PRO A 303 -20.24 -21.82 25.39
N VAL A 304 -21.30 -21.02 25.32
CA VAL A 304 -21.91 -20.35 26.47
C VAL A 304 -23.18 -21.12 26.83
N HIS A 305 -23.42 -21.35 28.11
CA HIS A 305 -24.72 -21.85 28.56
C HIS A 305 -25.78 -20.79 28.23
N VAL A 306 -26.62 -21.08 27.26
CA VAL A 306 -27.74 -20.21 26.88
C VAL A 306 -28.98 -20.68 27.62
N HIS A 307 -29.77 -19.74 28.13
CA HIS A 307 -31.11 -20.05 28.64
C HIS A 307 -32.00 -20.29 27.43
N THR A 308 -32.37 -21.55 27.22
CA THR A 308 -33.21 -21.93 26.08
C THR A 308 -34.62 -21.37 26.26
N TYR A 309 -35.37 -21.24 25.16
CA TYR A 309 -36.77 -20.85 25.25
C TYR A 309 -37.57 -21.81 26.14
N GLU A 310 -37.27 -23.11 26.09
CA GLU A 310 -37.94 -24.11 26.93
C GLU A 310 -37.67 -23.95 28.42
N GLU A 311 -36.41 -23.66 28.80
CA GLU A 311 -36.05 -23.37 30.19
C GLU A 311 -36.69 -22.05 30.65
N TYR A 312 -36.65 -21.02 29.80
CA TYR A 312 -37.32 -19.74 30.06
C TYR A 312 -38.82 -19.92 30.24
N GLU A 313 -39.46 -20.68 29.37
CA GLU A 313 -40.88 -20.98 29.47
C GLU A 313 -41.17 -21.74 30.77
N ASN A 314 -40.40 -22.76 31.13
CA ASN A 314 -40.57 -23.48 32.40
C ASN A 314 -40.47 -22.55 33.62
N ASP A 315 -39.53 -21.62 33.62
CA ASP A 315 -39.29 -20.69 34.74
C ASP A 315 -40.40 -19.64 34.87
N PHE A 316 -41.01 -19.24 33.74
CA PHE A 316 -41.92 -18.09 33.68
C PHE A 316 -43.32 -18.40 33.17
N ARG A 317 -43.68 -19.67 32.92
CA ARG A 317 -44.93 -20.10 32.26
C ARG A 317 -46.16 -19.44 32.85
N GLU A 318 -46.33 -19.53 34.16
CA GLU A 318 -47.50 -18.99 34.86
C GLU A 318 -47.62 -17.47 34.68
N LYS A 319 -46.49 -16.76 34.72
CA LYS A 319 -46.45 -15.31 34.47
C LYS A 319 -46.77 -15.00 33.01
N MET A 320 -46.23 -15.77 32.07
CA MET A 320 -46.52 -15.64 30.64
C MET A 320 -48.01 -15.84 30.34
N LYS A 321 -48.61 -16.93 30.87
CA LYS A 321 -50.05 -17.20 30.76
C LYS A 321 -50.88 -16.06 31.36
N SER A 322 -50.53 -15.60 32.56
CA SER A 322 -51.23 -14.49 33.22
C SER A 322 -51.16 -13.18 32.45
N ALA A 323 -50.09 -12.97 31.68
CA ALA A 323 -49.89 -11.82 30.81
C ALA A 323 -50.47 -12.01 29.39
N GLY A 324 -51.13 -13.14 29.12
CA GLY A 324 -51.68 -13.46 27.80
C GLY A 324 -50.61 -13.75 26.73
N ILE A 325 -49.39 -14.09 27.14
CA ILE A 325 -48.30 -14.47 26.24
C ILE A 325 -48.47 -15.96 25.90
N PRO A 326 -48.48 -16.35 24.62
CA PRO A 326 -48.60 -17.75 24.21
C PRO A 326 -47.40 -18.58 24.71
N VAL A 327 -47.67 -19.83 25.07
CA VAL A 327 -46.69 -20.83 25.56
C VAL A 327 -46.80 -22.09 24.71
N GLU A 328 -45.70 -22.84 24.54
CA GLU A 328 -45.68 -24.06 23.73
C GLU A 328 -46.00 -25.33 24.54
N LYS A 329 -45.67 -25.35 25.85
CA LYS A 329 -46.01 -26.44 26.77
C LYS A 329 -47.24 -26.04 27.58
N GLU A 330 -48.32 -26.81 27.42
CA GLU A 330 -49.56 -26.63 28.19
C GLU A 330 -49.34 -26.81 29.71
#